data_AF-A0A8C2ZP75-F1
#
_entry.id   AF-A0A8C2ZP75-F1
#
_cell.length_a   1.000
_cell.length_b   1.000
_cell.length_c   1.000
_cell.angle_alpha   90.00
_cell.angle_beta   90.00
_cell.angle_gamma   90.00
#
_symmetry.space_group_name_H-M   'P 1'
#
loop_
_entity.id
_entity.type
_entity.pdbx_description
1 polymer ?
#
loop_
_entity_poly.entity_id
_entity_poly.type
_entity_poly.pdbx_seq_one_letter_code
_entity_poly.pdbx_strand_id
1 'polypeptide(L)'
;VVVGGWKLKLCRLCRPAGDGCGPSVLGPSSGTLSSLGYPGTYPNDTVCEWEISVPRGNRVHFRFAELDFENSNCQVNYLRLYNGIGPERSEIVKYCGLSVKVKELIESTGNQVTVQFMSGTHRTGRGFYLSYSTTEHTDLITCLDKGTHFPEAEFSKYCPAGCLTSTEEISGTIPNGYRESSPVCVAAVHAGVVSNGVGGRISAVNSKGIPHYEATLANNVTSTGGTLSDSLFTFRTNGCSGRLGLESNAVADTQLSASSVFECKTGFGEDSVWAPSGARLNKAGLPWASYQLDQRQWLQVDLKREKRITGITTTGSTQREYQYYVSAYRVLYSNNGQQWSIYREANSSQDKVFQGNINYLHEVRNNFIPPIEGRFVRINPTLWHQRIALKLELVGCQITNTGWFKNKKQRTDVRSPSLGPHRYVMRLIRLYVHLWISHCGSLDLSLCFCCRLVEKHEAAVALQDGGDGGFRSVQQQ
;
A
#
# COMPACT_ATOMS: atom_id res chain seq x y z
N VAL A 1 10.98 52.50 15.29
CA VAL A 1 12.46 52.55 15.18
C VAL A 1 12.83 51.87 13.87
N VAL A 2 13.35 52.63 12.92
CA VAL A 2 13.76 52.14 11.60
C VAL A 2 15.21 51.67 11.70
N VAL A 3 15.43 50.36 11.58
CA VAL A 3 16.67 49.76 11.06
C VAL A 3 16.28 48.44 10.39
N GLY A 4 16.61 48.26 9.11
CA GLY A 4 16.51 46.96 8.40
C GLY A 4 15.39 46.88 7.37
N GLY A 5 15.61 47.48 6.20
CA GLY A 5 14.68 47.50 5.08
C GLY A 5 14.55 46.17 4.33
N TRP A 6 13.61 45.32 4.74
CA TRP A 6 13.00 44.30 3.87
C TRP A 6 11.48 44.48 3.89
N LYS A 7 10.95 45.23 2.91
CA LYS A 7 9.52 45.17 2.61
C LYS A 7 9.25 43.88 1.84
N LEU A 8 8.82 42.84 2.56
CA LEU A 8 8.10 41.72 1.94
C LEU A 8 6.78 42.26 1.39
N LYS A 9 6.76 42.61 0.10
CA LYS A 9 5.51 42.69 -0.64
C LYS A 9 4.93 41.27 -0.63
N LEU A 10 3.77 41.11 0.00
CA LEU A 10 2.90 39.97 -0.25
C LEU A 10 2.58 39.98 -1.76
N CYS A 11 3.34 39.24 -2.56
CA CYS A 11 2.82 38.75 -3.82
C CYS A 11 1.63 37.87 -3.44
N ARG A 12 0.42 38.28 -3.81
CA ARG A 12 -0.67 37.32 -4.02
C ARG A 12 -0.04 36.19 -4.83
N LEU A 13 -0.12 34.96 -4.31
CA LEU A 13 0.32 33.78 -5.04
C LEU A 13 -0.35 33.82 -6.42
N CYS A 14 0.38 34.25 -7.44
CA CYS A 14 0.18 33.68 -8.75
C CYS A 14 0.68 32.26 -8.58
N ARG A 15 -0.26 31.31 -8.39
CA ARG A 15 0.00 29.92 -8.74
C ARG A 15 0.71 29.96 -10.10
N PRO A 16 1.84 29.27 -10.31
CA PRO A 16 2.32 29.03 -11.66
C PRO A 16 1.12 28.54 -12.47
N ALA A 17 0.85 29.16 -13.62
CA ALA A 17 -0.07 28.55 -14.57
C ALA A 17 0.45 27.12 -14.78
N GLY A 18 -0.29 26.13 -14.28
CA GLY A 18 0.06 24.74 -14.52
C GLY A 18 0.15 24.51 -16.02
N ASP A 19 0.88 23.48 -16.42
CA ASP A 19 0.94 22.93 -17.79
C ASP A 19 -0.43 22.55 -18.39
N GLY A 20 -1.53 22.75 -17.67
CA GLY A 20 -2.88 22.37 -18.08
C GLY A 20 -3.19 20.90 -17.84
N CYS A 21 -2.24 20.17 -17.23
CA CYS A 21 -2.32 18.73 -17.03
C CYS A 21 -2.96 18.41 -15.69
N GLY A 22 -3.94 17.52 -15.72
CA GLY A 22 -4.67 17.16 -14.51
C GLY A 22 -3.88 16.24 -13.59
N PRO A 23 -4.45 15.91 -12.43
CA PRO A 23 -3.89 14.91 -11.53
C PRO A 23 -3.57 13.61 -12.28
N SER A 24 -2.35 13.13 -12.11
CA SER A 24 -1.88 11.89 -12.73
C SER A 24 -1.07 11.07 -11.74
N VAL A 25 -1.25 9.75 -11.79
CA VAL A 25 -0.47 8.79 -11.02
C VAL A 25 0.15 7.81 -12.00
N LEU A 26 1.47 7.87 -12.12
CA LEU A 26 2.24 7.01 -13.00
C LEU A 26 2.90 5.88 -12.19
N GLY A 27 2.16 4.80 -11.95
CA GLY A 27 2.68 3.64 -11.24
C GLY A 27 3.42 2.66 -12.18
N PRO A 28 4.23 1.75 -11.62
CA PRO A 28 5.05 0.82 -12.41
C PRO A 28 4.23 -0.23 -13.19
N SER A 29 3.00 -0.51 -12.77
CA SER A 29 2.10 -1.50 -13.39
C SER A 29 0.69 -1.00 -13.66
N SER A 30 0.29 0.13 -13.05
CA SER A 30 -1.04 0.72 -13.23
C SER A 30 -1.07 2.16 -12.76
N GLY A 31 -2.08 2.90 -13.20
CA GLY A 31 -2.25 4.30 -12.83
C GLY A 31 -3.49 4.94 -13.43
N THR A 32 -3.65 6.23 -13.14
CA THR A 32 -4.78 7.06 -13.57
C THR A 32 -4.28 8.36 -14.17
N LEU A 33 -5.01 8.85 -15.18
CA LEU A 33 -4.77 10.14 -15.80
C LEU A 33 -6.11 10.87 -15.93
N SER A 34 -6.11 12.17 -15.71
CA SER A 34 -7.26 13.04 -15.99
C SER A 34 -6.84 14.40 -16.55
N SER A 35 -7.79 15.08 -17.19
CA SER A 35 -7.66 16.49 -17.53
C SER A 35 -7.71 17.37 -16.28
N LEU A 36 -7.02 18.52 -16.32
CA LEU A 36 -7.06 19.47 -15.22
C LEU A 36 -8.50 19.96 -14.99
N GLY A 37 -8.93 19.99 -13.74
CA GLY A 37 -10.27 20.45 -13.38
C GLY A 37 -11.39 19.42 -13.52
N TYR A 38 -11.12 18.21 -14.03
CA TYR A 38 -12.12 17.12 -14.06
C TYR A 38 -12.74 16.91 -12.66
N PRO A 39 -14.08 16.76 -12.52
CA PRO A 39 -15.10 16.63 -13.57
C PRO A 39 -15.67 17.96 -14.12
N GLY A 40 -15.09 19.10 -13.74
CA GLY A 40 -15.38 20.39 -14.35
C GLY A 40 -14.77 20.52 -15.75
N THR A 41 -15.03 21.67 -16.40
CA THR A 41 -14.52 21.94 -17.75
C THR A 41 -12.99 21.97 -17.77
N TYR A 42 -12.39 21.30 -18.75
CA TYR A 42 -10.94 21.30 -18.94
C TYR A 42 -10.43 22.70 -19.36
N PRO A 43 -9.14 23.04 -19.19
CA PRO A 43 -8.64 24.37 -19.55
C PRO A 43 -8.43 24.49 -21.06
N ASN A 44 -8.62 25.70 -21.59
CA ASN A 44 -8.32 26.06 -22.98
C ASN A 44 -6.82 26.04 -23.26
N ASP A 45 -6.46 25.77 -24.51
CA ASP A 45 -5.12 25.96 -25.08
C ASP A 45 -4.02 25.19 -24.31
N THR A 46 -4.29 23.94 -23.95
CA THR A 46 -3.38 23.06 -23.20
C THR A 46 -2.86 21.91 -24.06
N VAL A 47 -1.61 21.53 -23.82
CA VAL A 47 -1.00 20.35 -24.41
C VAL A 47 -0.32 19.57 -23.31
N CYS A 48 -0.79 18.35 -23.07
CA CYS A 48 -0.29 17.46 -22.05
C CYS A 48 0.19 16.17 -22.66
N GLU A 49 1.33 15.70 -22.17
CA GLU A 49 1.93 14.46 -22.63
C GLU A 49 2.40 13.65 -21.42
N TRP A 50 1.95 12.40 -21.36
CA TRP A 50 2.36 11.44 -20.34
C TRP A 50 3.05 10.27 -21.01
N GLU A 51 4.24 9.95 -20.52
CA GLU A 51 5.01 8.78 -20.94
C GLU A 51 4.85 7.67 -19.91
N ILE A 52 4.27 6.55 -20.32
CA ILE A 52 4.05 5.37 -19.49
C ILE A 52 5.03 4.30 -19.92
N SER A 53 5.84 3.82 -18.99
CA SER A 53 6.75 2.68 -19.19
C SER A 53 6.48 1.60 -18.16
N VAL A 54 6.08 0.41 -18.61
CA VAL A 54 5.91 -0.79 -17.77
C VAL A 54 7.10 -1.76 -17.97
N PRO A 55 7.31 -2.74 -17.05
CA PRO A 55 8.38 -3.72 -17.20
C PRO A 55 8.39 -4.39 -18.58
N ARG A 56 9.59 -4.66 -19.10
CA ARG A 56 9.77 -5.28 -20.42
C ARG A 56 9.04 -6.62 -20.50
N GLY A 57 8.44 -6.89 -21.65
CA GLY A 57 7.61 -8.09 -21.87
C GLY A 57 6.13 -7.89 -21.55
N ASN A 58 5.77 -6.85 -20.78
CA ASN A 58 4.38 -6.46 -20.57
C ASN A 58 3.91 -5.46 -21.61
N ARG A 59 2.60 -5.45 -21.86
CA ARG A 59 1.89 -4.42 -22.64
C ARG A 59 0.95 -3.66 -21.70
N VAL A 60 0.49 -2.50 -22.15
CA VAL A 60 -0.41 -1.63 -21.39
C VAL A 60 -1.78 -1.68 -22.03
N HIS A 61 -2.83 -1.78 -21.22
CA HIS A 61 -4.19 -1.55 -21.68
C HIS A 61 -4.84 -0.38 -20.96
N PHE A 62 -5.85 0.20 -21.58
CA PHE A 62 -6.52 1.41 -21.13
C PHE A 62 -8.02 1.17 -21.03
N ARG A 63 -8.60 1.73 -19.97
CA ARG A 63 -10.04 1.82 -19.77
C ARG A 63 -10.41 3.27 -19.52
N PHE A 64 -11.40 3.75 -20.26
CA PHE A 64 -11.87 5.13 -20.17
C PHE A 64 -13.12 5.17 -19.30
N ALA A 65 -13.07 5.96 -18.23
CA ALA A 65 -14.25 6.23 -17.42
C ALA A 65 -15.11 7.27 -18.10
N GLU A 66 -14.46 8.29 -18.66
CA GLU A 66 -15.12 9.38 -19.35
C GLU A 66 -14.23 10.01 -20.42
N LEU A 67 -14.87 10.41 -21.53
CA LEU A 67 -14.31 11.20 -22.62
C LEU A 67 -15.38 12.20 -23.07
N ASP A 68 -15.11 13.49 -22.89
CA ASP A 68 -16.08 14.55 -23.15
C ASP A 68 -15.38 15.85 -23.60
N PHE A 69 -15.22 15.99 -24.91
CA PHE A 69 -14.51 17.10 -25.55
C PHE A 69 -15.42 17.89 -26.49
N GLU A 70 -15.45 19.21 -26.34
CA GLU A 70 -16.16 20.10 -27.28
C GLU A 70 -15.35 20.25 -28.56
N ASN A 71 -15.39 19.24 -29.44
CA ASN A 71 -15.03 19.36 -30.85
C ASN A 71 -15.49 18.12 -31.62
N SER A 72 -16.20 18.29 -32.74
CA SER A 72 -16.65 17.20 -33.60
C SER A 72 -15.63 16.79 -34.68
N ASN A 73 -14.64 17.63 -35.01
CA ASN A 73 -13.69 17.35 -36.09
C ASN A 73 -12.33 16.77 -35.64
N CYS A 74 -12.17 16.53 -34.34
CA CYS A 74 -10.96 15.99 -33.69
C CYS A 74 -9.66 16.74 -34.01
N GLN A 75 -9.69 17.97 -34.52
CA GLN A 75 -8.47 18.70 -34.88
C GLN A 75 -7.82 19.39 -33.68
N VAL A 76 -8.64 19.91 -32.76
CA VAL A 76 -8.20 20.87 -31.73
C VAL A 76 -8.35 20.32 -30.31
N ASN A 77 -9.46 19.62 -30.03
CA ASN A 77 -9.73 19.04 -28.70
C ASN A 77 -9.78 17.52 -28.86
N TYR A 78 -8.76 16.81 -28.36
CA TYR A 78 -8.69 15.35 -28.46
C TYR A 78 -7.77 14.73 -27.42
N LEU A 79 -7.99 13.44 -27.18
CA LEU A 79 -7.06 12.55 -26.50
C LEU A 79 -6.52 11.53 -27.50
N ARG A 80 -5.22 11.31 -27.49
CA ARG A 80 -4.55 10.39 -28.40
C ARG A 80 -3.57 9.50 -27.66
N LEU A 81 -3.51 8.24 -28.06
CA LEU A 81 -2.60 7.24 -27.51
C LEU A 81 -1.64 6.78 -28.62
N TYR A 82 -0.37 6.60 -28.28
CA TYR A 82 0.67 6.13 -29.20
C TYR A 82 1.45 4.96 -28.60
N ASN A 83 1.86 4.00 -29.43
CA ASN A 83 2.88 3.01 -29.05
C ASN A 83 4.27 3.65 -29.12
N GLY A 84 5.07 3.46 -28.08
CA GLY A 84 6.43 3.99 -27.97
C GLY A 84 6.48 5.40 -27.36
N ILE A 85 7.69 5.89 -27.18
CA ILE A 85 8.03 7.22 -26.65
C ILE A 85 8.88 7.95 -27.69
N GLY A 86 8.75 9.29 -27.75
CA GLY A 86 9.52 10.12 -28.66
C GLY A 86 8.94 10.19 -30.08
N PRO A 87 9.74 10.60 -31.09
CA PRO A 87 9.24 10.95 -32.42
C PRO A 87 8.80 9.76 -33.27
N GLU A 88 9.36 8.58 -33.05
CA GLU A 88 9.07 7.35 -33.82
C GLU A 88 7.79 6.62 -33.35
N ARG A 89 7.00 7.25 -32.50
CA ARG A 89 5.79 6.65 -31.92
C ARG A 89 4.68 6.48 -32.97
N SER A 90 3.98 5.35 -32.93
CA SER A 90 2.87 5.05 -33.85
C SER A 90 1.52 5.26 -33.17
N GLU A 91 0.55 5.92 -33.83
CA GLU A 91 -0.79 6.15 -33.27
C GLU A 91 -1.51 4.82 -33.00
N ILE A 92 -2.11 4.68 -31.80
CA ILE A 92 -3.02 3.59 -31.44
C ILE A 92 -4.45 4.02 -31.75
N VAL A 93 -4.87 5.15 -31.15
CA VAL A 93 -6.23 5.67 -31.27
C VAL A 93 -6.27 7.15 -30.95
N LYS A 94 -7.25 7.85 -31.53
CA LYS A 94 -7.58 9.25 -31.27
C LYS A 94 -9.06 9.39 -30.97
N TYR A 95 -9.40 10.03 -29.85
CA TYR A 95 -10.77 10.30 -29.43
C TYR A 95 -11.05 11.79 -29.35
N CYS A 96 -12.22 12.20 -29.83
CA CYS A 96 -12.82 13.51 -29.61
C CYS A 96 -14.35 13.38 -29.62
N GLY A 97 -15.04 14.47 -29.26
CA GLY A 97 -16.50 14.52 -29.22
C GLY A 97 -17.04 14.47 -27.81
N LEU A 98 -18.32 14.84 -27.68
CA LEU A 98 -19.01 14.90 -26.40
C LEU A 98 -19.52 13.52 -25.98
N SER A 99 -19.34 13.19 -24.71
CA SER A 99 -19.86 11.97 -24.06
C SER A 99 -19.56 10.67 -24.83
N VAL A 100 -18.32 10.52 -25.32
CA VAL A 100 -17.88 9.34 -26.08
C VAL A 100 -17.83 8.13 -25.15
N LYS A 101 -18.52 7.05 -25.53
CA LYS A 101 -18.52 5.79 -24.78
C LYS A 101 -17.59 4.78 -25.43
N VAL A 102 -16.48 4.48 -24.75
CA VAL A 102 -15.54 3.43 -25.15
C VAL A 102 -15.77 2.22 -24.27
N LYS A 103 -16.32 1.14 -24.84
CA LYS A 103 -16.60 -0.10 -24.11
C LYS A 103 -15.44 -1.10 -24.14
N GLU A 104 -14.61 -1.03 -25.18
CA GLU A 104 -13.50 -1.95 -25.41
C GLU A 104 -12.25 -1.50 -24.66
N LEU A 105 -11.44 -2.47 -24.26
CA LEU A 105 -10.12 -2.22 -23.69
C LEU A 105 -9.16 -1.92 -24.84
N ILE A 106 -8.45 -0.79 -24.75
CA ILE A 106 -7.48 -0.39 -25.77
C ILE A 106 -6.11 -0.88 -25.35
N GLU A 107 -5.46 -1.72 -26.15
CA GLU A 107 -4.15 -2.32 -25.84
C GLU A 107 -3.02 -1.69 -26.67
N SER A 108 -1.84 -1.56 -26.04
CA SER A 108 -0.60 -1.23 -26.73
C SER A 108 0.07 -2.48 -27.33
N THR A 109 0.96 -2.28 -28.28
CA THR A 109 1.79 -3.35 -28.86
C THR A 109 3.11 -3.54 -28.10
N GLY A 110 3.60 -2.51 -27.43
CA GLY A 110 4.85 -2.52 -26.64
C GLY A 110 4.66 -2.16 -25.16
N ASN A 111 5.77 -2.09 -24.43
CA ASN A 111 5.80 -1.77 -23.00
C ASN A 111 5.92 -0.25 -22.70
N GLN A 112 5.93 0.57 -23.75
CA GLN A 112 6.00 2.03 -23.66
C GLN A 112 4.85 2.64 -24.45
N VAL A 113 4.18 3.62 -23.85
CA VAL A 113 3.04 4.32 -24.43
C VAL A 113 3.16 5.81 -24.14
N THR A 114 2.80 6.64 -25.12
CA THR A 114 2.56 8.06 -24.88
C THR A 114 1.07 8.37 -24.94
N VAL A 115 0.56 9.04 -23.93
CA VAL A 115 -0.79 9.62 -23.90
C VAL A 115 -0.66 11.12 -24.13
N GLN A 116 -1.34 11.65 -25.14
CA GLN A 116 -1.34 13.07 -25.49
C GLN A 116 -2.76 13.62 -25.39
N PHE A 117 -2.93 14.68 -24.59
CA PHE A 117 -4.15 15.47 -24.56
C PHE A 117 -3.87 16.84 -25.15
N MET A 118 -4.70 17.26 -26.10
CA MET A 118 -4.63 18.58 -26.71
C MET A 118 -5.99 19.26 -26.56
N SER A 119 -5.97 20.50 -26.08
CA SER A 119 -7.11 21.41 -26.12
C SER A 119 -6.72 22.71 -26.83
N GLY A 120 -7.68 23.30 -27.52
CA GLY A 120 -7.66 24.71 -27.91
C GLY A 120 -8.83 25.43 -27.26
N THR A 121 -9.36 26.43 -27.94
CA THR A 121 -10.50 27.20 -27.45
C THR A 121 -11.79 26.38 -27.46
N HIS A 122 -12.43 26.26 -26.30
CA HIS A 122 -13.74 25.65 -26.10
C HIS A 122 -14.50 26.35 -24.95
N ARG A 123 -15.75 25.93 -24.71
CA ARG A 123 -16.67 26.50 -23.71
C ARG A 123 -17.21 25.46 -22.71
N THR A 124 -17.16 24.18 -23.06
CA THR A 124 -17.87 23.05 -22.46
C THR A 124 -17.07 21.75 -22.65
N GLY A 125 -17.53 20.68 -22.00
CA GLY A 125 -16.87 19.37 -22.02
C GLY A 125 -16.07 19.15 -20.73
N ARG A 126 -16.25 17.99 -20.10
CA ARG A 126 -15.61 17.64 -18.82
C ARG A 126 -14.17 17.14 -18.98
N GLY A 127 -13.75 16.83 -20.20
CA GLY A 127 -12.40 16.38 -20.53
C GLY A 127 -12.31 14.86 -20.46
N PHE A 128 -11.36 14.32 -19.70
CA PHE A 128 -11.21 12.87 -19.59
C PHE A 128 -10.81 12.39 -18.21
N TYR A 129 -11.19 11.14 -17.94
CA TYR A 129 -10.66 10.35 -16.84
C TYR A 129 -10.45 8.92 -17.33
N LEU A 130 -9.22 8.43 -17.22
CA LEU A 130 -8.86 7.08 -17.64
C LEU A 130 -8.02 6.36 -16.60
N SER A 131 -8.02 5.04 -16.73
CA SER A 131 -7.19 4.14 -15.96
C SER A 131 -6.42 3.22 -16.89
N TYR A 132 -5.19 2.90 -16.52
CA TYR A 132 -4.37 1.96 -17.27
C TYR A 132 -3.77 0.91 -16.34
N SER A 133 -3.45 -0.25 -16.90
CA SER A 133 -2.65 -1.26 -16.22
C SER A 133 -1.94 -2.18 -17.21
N THR A 134 -1.08 -3.06 -16.71
CA THR A 134 -0.50 -4.14 -17.53
C THR A 134 -1.60 -5.09 -18.02
N THR A 135 -1.38 -5.70 -19.18
CA THR A 135 -2.31 -6.69 -19.78
C THR A 135 -2.51 -7.95 -18.93
N GLU A 136 -1.69 -8.16 -17.88
CA GLU A 136 -1.92 -9.22 -16.88
C GLU A 136 -3.19 -8.97 -16.03
N HIS A 137 -3.70 -7.74 -16.01
CA HIS A 137 -4.84 -7.31 -15.20
C HIS A 137 -6.07 -7.06 -16.07
N THR A 138 -6.56 -8.11 -16.73
CA THR A 138 -7.70 -8.07 -17.69
C THR A 138 -9.00 -7.50 -17.11
N ASP A 139 -9.20 -7.64 -15.80
CA ASP A 139 -10.38 -7.15 -15.08
C ASP A 139 -10.23 -5.69 -14.60
N LEU A 140 -9.43 -4.88 -15.30
CA LEU A 140 -9.22 -3.47 -14.98
C LEU A 140 -10.57 -2.73 -14.96
N ILE A 141 -10.80 -2.00 -13.88
CA ILE A 141 -11.89 -1.03 -13.74
C ILE A 141 -11.33 0.37 -13.54
N THR A 142 -12.18 1.37 -13.64
CA THR A 142 -11.83 2.77 -13.42
C THR A 142 -12.17 3.19 -11.99
N CYS A 143 -11.60 4.30 -11.53
CA CYS A 143 -11.89 4.83 -10.20
C CYS A 143 -13.33 5.35 -10.05
N LEU A 144 -14.09 5.48 -11.14
CA LEU A 144 -15.49 5.91 -11.14
C LEU A 144 -16.48 4.73 -11.21
N ASP A 145 -15.99 3.50 -11.35
CA ASP A 145 -16.84 2.33 -11.37
C ASP A 145 -17.44 2.06 -9.98
N LYS A 146 -18.77 1.95 -9.93
CA LYS A 146 -19.58 1.81 -8.71
C LYS A 146 -19.99 0.37 -8.47
N GLY A 147 -20.38 0.06 -7.24
CA GLY A 147 -20.92 -1.25 -6.89
C GLY A 147 -22.12 -1.64 -7.77
N THR A 148 -22.96 -0.67 -8.15
CA THR A 148 -24.10 -0.87 -9.06
C THR A 148 -23.72 -1.37 -10.46
N HIS A 149 -22.47 -1.17 -10.90
CA HIS A 149 -22.00 -1.66 -12.20
C HIS A 149 -21.67 -3.17 -12.19
N PHE A 150 -21.65 -3.80 -11.00
CA PHE A 150 -21.29 -5.20 -10.82
C PHE A 150 -22.41 -5.92 -10.05
N PRO A 151 -23.51 -6.34 -10.72
CA PRO A 151 -24.68 -6.93 -10.07
C PRO A 151 -24.47 -8.38 -9.61
N GLU A 152 -23.33 -8.99 -9.92
CA GLU A 152 -23.02 -10.36 -9.53
C GLU A 152 -22.97 -10.52 -8.00
N ALA A 153 -23.39 -11.68 -7.48
CA ALA A 153 -23.36 -11.94 -6.04
C ALA A 153 -21.94 -11.82 -5.44
N GLU A 154 -20.93 -12.16 -6.24
CA GLU A 154 -19.52 -11.96 -5.95
C GLU A 154 -18.82 -11.50 -7.22
N PHE A 155 -17.92 -10.51 -7.09
CA PHE A 155 -17.10 -10.03 -8.19
C PHE A 155 -15.65 -9.83 -7.76
N SER A 156 -14.73 -10.00 -8.72
CA SER A 156 -13.33 -9.64 -8.58
C SER A 156 -12.92 -8.72 -9.72
N LYS A 157 -12.25 -7.63 -9.38
CA LYS A 157 -11.79 -6.60 -10.32
C LYS A 157 -10.41 -6.12 -9.93
N TYR A 158 -9.73 -5.44 -10.85
CA TYR A 158 -8.44 -4.81 -10.60
C TYR A 158 -8.61 -3.29 -10.50
N CYS A 159 -8.28 -2.74 -9.34
CA CYS A 159 -8.27 -1.31 -9.10
C CYS A 159 -6.91 -0.70 -9.45
N PRO A 160 -6.87 0.38 -10.25
CA PRO A 160 -5.64 1.06 -10.61
C PRO A 160 -5.11 1.88 -9.41
N ALA A 161 -3.84 2.28 -9.49
CA ALA A 161 -3.29 3.31 -8.61
C ALA A 161 -3.91 4.69 -8.90
N GLY A 162 -4.03 5.54 -7.88
CA GLY A 162 -4.39 6.94 -8.04
C GLY A 162 -5.89 7.26 -8.08
N CYS A 163 -6.72 6.50 -7.34
CA CYS A 163 -8.16 6.74 -7.25
C CYS A 163 -8.58 7.82 -6.25
N LEU A 164 -7.71 8.30 -5.36
CA LEU A 164 -8.05 9.42 -4.45
C LEU A 164 -8.08 10.81 -5.12
N THR A 165 -7.92 10.85 -6.44
CA THR A 165 -8.06 12.08 -7.24
C THR A 165 -9.51 12.33 -7.67
N SER A 166 -10.40 11.34 -7.55
CA SER A 166 -11.82 11.49 -7.90
C SER A 166 -12.58 12.23 -6.80
N THR A 167 -13.48 13.14 -7.18
CA THR A 167 -14.34 13.91 -6.27
C THR A 167 -15.52 13.12 -5.70
N GLU A 168 -15.60 11.82 -5.97
CA GLU A 168 -16.75 11.01 -5.57
C GLU A 168 -16.67 10.60 -4.09
N GLU A 169 -17.80 10.75 -3.41
CA GLU A 169 -17.95 10.34 -2.02
C GLU A 169 -18.28 8.84 -1.92
N ILE A 170 -17.77 8.20 -0.87
CA ILE A 170 -18.12 6.84 -0.49
C ILE A 170 -18.96 6.86 0.78
N SER A 171 -19.90 5.93 0.93
CA SER A 171 -20.68 5.79 2.16
C SER A 171 -20.58 4.38 2.73
N GLY A 172 -20.26 4.29 4.02
CA GLY A 172 -20.06 3.03 4.72
C GLY A 172 -18.62 2.78 5.19
N THR A 173 -18.43 1.64 5.84
CA THR A 173 -17.17 1.29 6.50
C THR A 173 -17.07 -0.20 6.78
N ILE A 174 -15.88 -0.70 7.13
CA ILE A 174 -15.69 -2.08 7.57
C ILE A 174 -16.04 -2.21 9.05
N PRO A 175 -16.73 -3.29 9.47
CA PRO A 175 -17.10 -4.48 8.70
C PRO A 175 -18.48 -4.43 8.03
N ASN A 176 -19.25 -3.37 8.24
CA ASN A 176 -20.66 -3.28 7.83
C ASN A 176 -20.86 -3.14 6.32
N GLY A 177 -19.82 -2.80 5.57
CA GLY A 177 -19.81 -2.69 4.12
C GLY A 177 -20.08 -1.28 3.60
N TYR A 178 -20.12 -1.17 2.28
CA TYR A 178 -20.26 0.10 1.57
C TYR A 178 -21.52 0.10 0.72
N ARG A 179 -22.15 1.27 0.63
CA ARG A 179 -23.33 1.50 -0.21
C ARG A 179 -22.99 1.20 -1.68
N GLU A 180 -23.89 0.53 -2.39
CA GLU A 180 -23.75 0.18 -3.83
C GLU A 180 -23.37 1.35 -4.75
N SER A 181 -23.78 2.57 -4.41
CA SER A 181 -23.49 3.78 -5.18
C SER A 181 -22.06 4.30 -5.01
N SER A 182 -21.31 3.73 -4.08
CA SER A 182 -19.94 4.16 -3.78
C SER A 182 -18.97 3.66 -4.88
N PRO A 183 -18.00 4.49 -5.30
CA PRO A 183 -16.89 4.02 -6.13
C PRO A 183 -16.13 2.88 -5.48
N VAL A 184 -16.01 1.77 -6.19
CA VAL A 184 -15.48 0.51 -5.64
C VAL A 184 -14.01 0.66 -5.25
N CYS A 185 -13.19 1.30 -6.08
CA CYS A 185 -11.75 1.44 -5.80
C CYS A 185 -11.44 2.41 -4.68
N VAL A 186 -12.21 3.50 -4.55
CA VAL A 186 -12.07 4.43 -3.41
C VAL A 186 -12.49 3.74 -2.11
N ALA A 187 -13.59 2.98 -2.12
CA ALA A 187 -14.02 2.16 -0.99
C ALA A 187 -12.97 1.08 -0.64
N ALA A 188 -12.28 0.50 -1.63
CA ALA A 188 -11.23 -0.50 -1.42
C ALA A 188 -9.98 0.09 -0.75
N VAL A 189 -9.63 1.35 -1.07
CA VAL A 189 -8.57 2.09 -0.37
C VAL A 189 -8.99 2.40 1.06
N HIS A 190 -10.20 2.91 1.27
CA HIS A 190 -10.74 3.19 2.60
C HIS A 190 -10.76 1.92 3.47
N ALA A 191 -11.20 0.79 2.92
CA ALA A 191 -11.15 -0.53 3.54
C ALA A 191 -9.73 -1.02 3.89
N GLY A 192 -8.72 -0.47 3.20
CA GLY A 192 -7.33 -0.89 3.26
C GLY A 192 -7.13 -2.31 2.71
N VAL A 193 -7.85 -2.63 1.63
CA VAL A 193 -7.65 -3.83 0.81
C VAL A 193 -6.59 -3.56 -0.26
N VAL A 194 -6.57 -2.34 -0.80
CA VAL A 194 -5.57 -1.87 -1.77
C VAL A 194 -4.99 -0.54 -1.31
N SER A 195 -3.77 -0.23 -1.75
CA SER A 195 -3.16 1.09 -1.56
C SER A 195 -3.50 1.99 -2.74
N ASN A 196 -3.72 3.28 -2.50
CA ASN A 196 -3.86 4.28 -3.56
C ASN A 196 -2.57 4.44 -4.40
N GLY A 197 -1.39 4.14 -3.85
CA GLY A 197 -0.12 4.32 -4.55
C GLY A 197 0.19 3.23 -5.58
N VAL A 198 -0.37 2.03 -5.40
CA VAL A 198 -0.04 0.85 -6.24
C VAL A 198 -1.28 0.24 -6.90
N GLY A 199 -2.47 0.43 -6.33
CA GLY A 199 -3.66 -0.30 -6.74
C GLY A 199 -3.64 -1.76 -6.27
N GLY A 200 -4.43 -2.61 -6.93
CA GLY A 200 -4.44 -4.04 -6.67
C GLY A 200 -5.75 -4.75 -7.02
N ARG A 201 -5.72 -6.08 -6.94
CA ARG A 201 -6.92 -6.91 -7.12
C ARG A 201 -7.79 -6.88 -5.88
N ILE A 202 -9.09 -6.71 -6.09
CA ILE A 202 -10.11 -6.78 -5.06
C ILE A 202 -11.07 -7.95 -5.32
N SER A 203 -11.71 -8.40 -4.24
CA SER A 203 -12.82 -9.34 -4.29
C SER A 203 -13.90 -8.84 -3.33
N ALA A 204 -15.13 -8.74 -3.81
CA ALA A 204 -16.25 -8.21 -3.04
C ALA A 204 -17.50 -9.08 -3.21
N VAL A 205 -18.33 -9.07 -2.17
CA VAL A 205 -19.60 -9.79 -2.12
C VAL A 205 -20.72 -8.77 -1.99
N ASN A 206 -21.71 -8.88 -2.86
CA ASN A 206 -22.93 -8.09 -2.80
C ASN A 206 -23.93 -8.72 -1.84
N SER A 207 -24.54 -7.89 -1.01
CA SER A 207 -25.56 -8.31 -0.03
C SER A 207 -26.66 -7.27 0.07
N LYS A 208 -27.73 -7.59 0.79
CA LYS A 208 -28.82 -6.65 1.07
C LYS A 208 -28.29 -5.44 1.83
N GLY A 209 -28.77 -4.25 1.47
CA GLY A 209 -28.36 -3.01 2.11
C GLY A 209 -28.85 -2.90 3.55
N ILE A 210 -28.24 -1.97 4.29
CA ILE A 210 -28.55 -1.65 5.68
C ILE A 210 -29.23 -0.28 5.80
N PRO A 211 -30.00 -0.02 6.87
CA PRO A 211 -30.76 1.23 7.02
C PRO A 211 -29.89 2.47 7.25
N HIS A 212 -28.68 2.31 7.78
CA HIS A 212 -27.78 3.41 8.07
C HIS A 212 -26.33 2.99 7.84
N TYR A 213 -25.55 3.88 7.22
CA TYR A 213 -24.12 3.72 6.98
C TYR A 213 -23.35 4.73 7.82
N GLU A 214 -22.38 4.24 8.58
CA GLU A 214 -21.52 5.08 9.42
C GLU A 214 -20.40 5.75 8.60
N ALA A 215 -20.02 6.96 9.02
CA ALA A 215 -18.90 7.72 8.49
C ALA A 215 -17.63 7.45 9.31
N THR A 216 -16.52 7.15 8.64
CA THR A 216 -15.22 6.95 9.29
C THR A 216 -14.10 7.58 8.47
N LEU A 217 -12.99 7.92 9.12
CA LEU A 217 -11.75 8.30 8.45
C LEU A 217 -10.80 7.10 8.47
N ALA A 218 -10.50 6.56 7.30
CA ALA A 218 -9.57 5.44 7.17
C ALA A 218 -8.70 5.57 5.92
N ASN A 219 -7.39 5.27 6.05
CA ASN A 219 -6.43 5.25 4.95
C ASN A 219 -6.41 6.55 4.13
N ASN A 220 -6.52 7.70 4.82
CA ASN A 220 -6.61 9.04 4.21
C ASN A 220 -7.86 9.27 3.34
N VAL A 221 -8.92 8.49 3.58
CA VAL A 221 -10.23 8.64 2.95
C VAL A 221 -11.27 8.83 4.05
N THR A 222 -12.12 9.85 3.90
CA THR A 222 -13.27 10.06 4.78
C THR A 222 -14.51 9.53 4.08
N SER A 223 -15.18 8.53 4.68
CA SER A 223 -16.50 8.12 4.22
C SER A 223 -17.59 9.03 4.79
N THR A 224 -18.69 9.15 4.07
CA THR A 224 -19.87 9.92 4.48
C THR A 224 -20.93 9.01 5.09
N GLY A 225 -21.72 9.59 6.00
CA GLY A 225 -22.86 8.91 6.58
C GLY A 225 -23.94 8.75 5.50
N GLY A 226 -24.53 7.57 5.40
CA GLY A 226 -25.54 7.24 4.40
C GLY A 226 -26.86 6.79 5.00
N THR A 227 -27.94 7.00 4.25
CA THR A 227 -29.26 6.45 4.55
C THR A 227 -29.46 5.09 3.86
N LEU A 228 -30.64 4.49 4.03
CA LEU A 228 -31.04 3.20 3.45
C LEU A 228 -30.61 3.04 1.98
N SER A 229 -30.10 1.85 1.65
CA SER A 229 -29.83 1.41 0.28
C SER A 229 -30.41 0.01 0.09
N ASP A 230 -30.73 -0.36 -1.15
CA ASP A 230 -31.30 -1.68 -1.45
C ASP A 230 -30.25 -2.80 -1.34
N SER A 231 -29.00 -2.47 -1.66
CA SER A 231 -27.83 -3.34 -1.61
C SER A 231 -26.59 -2.64 -1.05
N LEU A 232 -25.61 -3.46 -0.70
CA LEU A 232 -24.28 -3.03 -0.27
C LEU A 232 -23.26 -4.06 -0.73
N PHE A 233 -21.98 -3.67 -0.76
CA PHE A 233 -20.90 -4.59 -1.01
C PHE A 233 -19.90 -4.61 0.16
N THR A 234 -19.34 -5.80 0.42
CA THR A 234 -18.29 -6.02 1.42
C THR A 234 -17.07 -6.66 0.76
N PHE A 235 -15.87 -6.22 1.15
CA PHE A 235 -14.65 -6.82 0.62
C PHE A 235 -14.32 -8.13 1.34
N ARG A 236 -13.95 -9.15 0.56
CA ARG A 236 -13.34 -10.36 1.12
C ARG A 236 -11.93 -10.03 1.58
N THR A 237 -11.68 -10.26 2.86
CA THR A 237 -10.35 -10.14 3.45
C THR A 237 -9.89 -11.52 3.93
N ASN A 238 -8.58 -11.74 3.98
CA ASN A 238 -7.97 -13.04 4.34
C ASN A 238 -8.12 -13.42 5.83
N GLY A 239 -9.12 -12.87 6.53
CA GLY A 239 -9.38 -13.10 7.96
C GLY A 239 -8.34 -12.49 8.91
N CYS A 240 -7.33 -11.79 8.41
CA CYS A 240 -6.26 -11.19 9.22
C CYS A 240 -6.59 -9.76 9.67
N SER A 241 -7.78 -9.58 10.26
CA SER A 241 -8.30 -8.27 10.70
C SER A 241 -8.76 -8.26 12.16
N GLY A 242 -8.25 -9.19 12.98
CA GLY A 242 -8.57 -9.28 14.40
C GLY A 242 -7.80 -8.26 15.24
N ARG A 243 -8.37 -7.81 16.35
CA ARG A 243 -7.67 -6.97 17.34
C ARG A 243 -6.56 -7.77 18.02
N LEU A 244 -5.37 -7.19 18.17
CA LEU A 244 -4.20 -7.89 18.72
C LEU A 244 -4.11 -7.83 20.25
N GLY A 245 -4.94 -7.00 20.89
CA GLY A 245 -5.33 -7.20 22.28
C GLY A 245 -5.04 -6.04 23.21
N LEU A 246 -4.91 -4.81 22.71
CA LEU A 246 -4.78 -3.65 23.59
C LEU A 246 -6.09 -3.37 24.32
N GLU A 247 -7.23 -3.40 23.63
CA GLU A 247 -8.54 -3.18 24.24
C GLU A 247 -8.98 -4.37 25.11
N SER A 248 -8.66 -5.60 24.70
CA SER A 248 -9.05 -6.82 25.45
C SER A 248 -8.15 -7.13 26.64
N ASN A 249 -7.11 -6.33 26.88
CA ASN A 249 -6.05 -6.57 27.88
C ASN A 249 -5.23 -7.86 27.65
N ALA A 250 -5.32 -8.49 26.48
CA ALA A 250 -4.44 -9.61 26.12
C ALA A 250 -2.98 -9.16 25.92
N VAL A 251 -2.76 -7.89 25.58
CA VAL A 251 -1.47 -7.20 25.76
C VAL A 251 -1.44 -6.65 27.18
N ALA A 252 -0.57 -7.17 28.05
CA ALA A 252 -0.45 -6.72 29.45
C ALA A 252 0.20 -5.33 29.56
N ASP A 253 0.04 -4.64 30.70
CA ASP A 253 0.64 -3.32 30.91
C ASP A 253 2.18 -3.36 30.84
N THR A 254 2.80 -4.47 31.25
CA THR A 254 4.25 -4.70 31.14
C THR A 254 4.75 -4.85 29.69
N GLN A 255 3.83 -4.97 28.73
CA GLN A 255 4.14 -5.00 27.29
C GLN A 255 4.08 -3.61 26.64
N LEU A 256 3.64 -2.60 27.39
CA LEU A 256 3.52 -1.22 26.93
C LEU A 256 4.65 -0.39 27.54
N SER A 257 5.34 0.38 26.71
CA SER A 257 6.40 1.28 27.15
C SER A 257 6.40 2.54 26.29
N ALA A 258 6.91 3.65 26.80
CA ALA A 258 6.98 4.89 26.07
C ALA A 258 8.31 5.61 26.34
N SER A 259 8.64 6.57 25.47
CA SER A 259 9.80 7.43 25.61
C SER A 259 9.73 8.35 26.82
N SER A 260 8.55 8.88 27.13
CA SER A 260 8.28 9.71 28.30
C SER A 260 6.79 9.69 28.64
N VAL A 261 6.46 10.14 29.86
CA VAL A 261 5.10 10.13 30.42
C VAL A 261 4.81 11.50 31.03
N PHE A 262 3.67 12.09 30.69
CA PHE A 262 3.20 13.33 31.28
C PHE A 262 2.56 13.08 32.66
N GLU A 263 2.99 13.86 33.64
CA GLU A 263 2.48 13.84 35.01
C GLU A 263 2.01 15.25 35.36
N CYS A 264 0.75 15.38 35.78
CA CYS A 264 0.19 16.65 36.22
C CYS A 264 -0.40 16.48 37.62
N LYS A 265 -0.03 17.38 38.53
CA LYS A 265 -0.61 17.44 39.87
C LYS A 265 -1.90 18.25 39.81
N THR A 266 -3.03 17.60 40.05
CA THR A 266 -4.29 18.33 40.23
C THR A 266 -4.28 19.02 41.60
N GLY A 267 -4.98 20.15 41.74
CA GLY A 267 -5.01 20.94 42.99
C GLY A 267 -5.55 20.18 44.21
N PHE A 268 -6.11 18.98 44.02
CA PHE A 268 -6.60 18.08 45.07
C PHE A 268 -5.61 16.98 45.47
N GLY A 269 -4.37 16.99 44.95
CA GLY A 269 -3.31 16.05 45.35
C GLY A 269 -3.35 14.68 44.68
N GLU A 270 -4.25 14.45 43.72
CA GLU A 270 -4.19 13.28 42.83
C GLU A 270 -3.25 13.56 41.66
N ASP A 271 -2.18 12.77 41.57
CA ASP A 271 -1.26 12.74 40.44
C ASP A 271 -1.96 12.09 39.23
N SER A 272 -2.28 12.90 38.22
CA SER A 272 -2.78 12.40 36.95
C SER A 272 -1.60 11.93 36.10
N VAL A 273 -1.35 10.61 36.10
CA VAL A 273 -0.27 9.98 35.32
C VAL A 273 -0.81 9.49 33.97
N TRP A 274 -0.24 10.00 32.88
CA TRP A 274 -0.65 9.68 31.51
C TRP A 274 0.15 8.49 30.94
N ALA A 275 0.07 7.36 31.66
CA ALA A 275 0.92 6.19 31.45
C ALA A 275 0.64 5.45 30.12
N PRO A 276 1.60 4.64 29.63
CA PRO A 276 1.41 3.80 28.43
C PRO A 276 0.20 2.86 28.51
N SER A 277 -0.17 2.40 29.71
CA SER A 277 -1.35 1.56 29.94
C SER A 277 -2.67 2.26 29.60
N GLY A 278 -2.70 3.59 29.64
CA GLY A 278 -3.84 4.42 29.23
C GLY A 278 -4.03 4.51 27.71
N ALA A 279 -3.05 4.04 26.92
CA ALA A 279 -3.12 4.08 25.45
C ALA A 279 -4.06 3.04 24.82
N ARG A 280 -4.90 2.36 25.60
CA ARG A 280 -5.80 1.31 25.09
C ARG A 280 -7.03 1.94 24.46
N LEU A 281 -7.36 1.56 23.23
CA LEU A 281 -8.57 2.00 22.55
C LEU A 281 -9.83 1.60 23.35
N ASN A 282 -10.87 2.44 23.32
CA ASN A 282 -12.18 2.22 23.98
C ASN A 282 -12.14 1.96 25.50
N LYS A 283 -11.01 2.17 26.17
CA LYS A 283 -10.93 2.19 27.64
C LYS A 283 -11.16 3.59 28.18
N ALA A 284 -12.01 3.70 29.20
CA ALA A 284 -12.18 4.92 29.96
C ALA A 284 -10.88 5.30 30.68
N GLY A 285 -10.64 6.60 30.86
CA GLY A 285 -9.45 7.13 31.51
C GLY A 285 -8.53 7.93 30.58
N LEU A 286 -7.41 8.38 31.13
CA LEU A 286 -6.43 9.23 30.43
C LEU A 286 -5.72 8.41 29.33
N PRO A 287 -5.48 9.00 28.14
CA PRO A 287 -4.63 8.38 27.14
C PRO A 287 -3.17 8.35 27.62
N TRP A 288 -2.29 7.67 26.89
CA TRP A 288 -0.87 7.98 27.02
C TRP A 288 -0.61 9.38 26.49
N ALA A 289 0.19 10.16 27.22
CA ALA A 289 0.75 11.41 26.72
C ALA A 289 2.22 11.54 27.08
N SER A 290 3.01 12.08 26.15
CA SER A 290 4.43 12.32 26.38
C SER A 290 4.66 13.57 27.23
N TYR A 291 5.75 13.56 28.01
CA TYR A 291 6.22 14.74 28.73
C TYR A 291 6.79 15.78 27.76
N GLN A 292 7.74 15.32 26.94
CA GLN A 292 8.42 16.13 25.93
C GLN A 292 7.56 16.27 24.67
N LEU A 293 7.69 17.40 23.97
CA LEU A 293 6.95 17.72 22.75
C LEU A 293 7.90 17.80 21.54
N ASP A 294 8.54 16.68 21.23
CA ASP A 294 9.45 16.55 20.08
C ASP A 294 9.11 15.32 19.23
N GLN A 295 9.70 15.24 18.03
CA GLN A 295 9.48 14.13 17.09
C GLN A 295 10.28 12.86 17.45
N ARG A 296 10.98 12.83 18.59
CA ARG A 296 11.72 11.65 19.08
C ARG A 296 10.89 10.81 20.03
N GLN A 297 9.70 11.28 20.39
CA GLN A 297 8.80 10.54 21.28
C GLN A 297 8.23 9.30 20.60
N TRP A 298 7.98 8.26 21.38
CA TRP A 298 7.40 7.02 20.89
C TRP A 298 6.59 6.29 21.97
N LEU A 299 5.60 5.54 21.51
CA LEU A 299 4.88 4.54 22.28
C LEU A 299 5.13 3.17 21.65
N GLN A 300 5.48 2.18 22.45
CA GLN A 300 5.90 0.86 22.03
C GLN A 300 4.98 -0.21 22.59
N VAL A 301 4.67 -1.18 21.73
CA VAL A 301 3.93 -2.40 22.06
C VAL A 301 4.82 -3.62 21.78
N ASP A 302 5.05 -4.46 22.81
CA ASP A 302 5.66 -5.78 22.68
C ASP A 302 4.59 -6.86 22.54
N LEU A 303 4.41 -7.45 21.35
CA LEU A 303 3.41 -8.49 21.11
C LEU A 303 3.81 -9.88 21.66
N LYS A 304 4.99 -9.99 22.31
CA LYS A 304 5.65 -11.20 22.84
C LYS A 304 6.05 -12.25 21.81
N ARG A 305 5.35 -12.32 20.69
CA ARG A 305 5.62 -13.19 19.55
C ARG A 305 5.53 -12.37 18.27
N GLU A 306 6.19 -12.87 17.23
CA GLU A 306 6.04 -12.33 15.89
C GLU A 306 4.59 -12.51 15.43
N LYS A 307 3.99 -11.43 14.97
CA LYS A 307 2.62 -11.40 14.46
C LYS A 307 2.59 -10.69 13.12
N ARG A 308 1.55 -11.00 12.34
CA ARG A 308 1.25 -10.27 11.12
C ARG A 308 0.30 -9.14 11.46
N ILE A 309 0.79 -7.90 11.37
CA ILE A 309 0.06 -6.69 11.71
C ILE A 309 -0.40 -6.04 10.40
N THR A 310 -1.70 -5.90 10.23
CA THR A 310 -2.35 -5.43 9.01
C THR A 310 -2.86 -4.00 9.13
N GLY A 311 -2.91 -3.44 10.35
CA GLY A 311 -3.27 -2.04 10.55
C GLY A 311 -3.22 -1.59 11.99
N ILE A 312 -3.61 -0.35 12.18
CA ILE A 312 -3.69 0.37 13.44
C ILE A 312 -4.93 1.26 13.44
N THR A 313 -5.63 1.30 14.56
CA THR A 313 -6.66 2.29 14.84
C THR A 313 -6.17 3.21 15.94
N THR A 314 -6.28 4.53 15.77
CA THR A 314 -5.84 5.53 16.74
C THR A 314 -6.97 6.47 17.13
N THR A 315 -7.00 6.92 18.38
CA THR A 315 -7.79 8.06 18.83
C THR A 315 -6.98 8.96 19.77
N GLY A 316 -7.51 10.15 20.05
CA GLY A 316 -6.91 11.11 20.97
C GLY A 316 -7.24 10.81 22.43
N SER A 317 -7.45 11.86 23.20
CA SER A 317 -7.69 11.78 24.63
C SER A 317 -9.05 11.19 25.03
N THR A 318 -10.07 11.24 24.16
CA THR A 318 -11.48 10.89 24.47
C THR A 318 -12.12 11.66 25.64
N GLN A 319 -11.37 12.50 26.36
CA GLN A 319 -11.84 13.38 27.43
C GLN A 319 -12.06 14.80 26.89
N ARG A 320 -13.17 15.43 27.29
CA ARG A 320 -13.57 16.75 26.76
C ARG A 320 -12.66 17.86 27.29
N GLU A 321 -12.12 17.67 28.48
CA GLU A 321 -11.23 18.61 29.17
C GLU A 321 -9.86 18.69 28.49
N TYR A 322 -9.44 17.63 27.81
CA TYR A 322 -8.11 17.49 27.24
C TYR A 322 -8.18 17.15 25.75
N GLN A 323 -8.31 18.17 24.90
CA GLN A 323 -8.48 18.00 23.45
C GLN A 323 -7.16 17.72 22.70
N TYR A 324 -6.38 16.77 23.22
CA TYR A 324 -5.07 16.38 22.69
C TYR A 324 -5.20 15.21 21.71
N TYR A 325 -4.49 15.30 20.59
CA TYR A 325 -4.44 14.22 19.60
C TYR A 325 -3.21 14.33 18.69
N VAL A 326 -2.79 13.19 18.14
CA VAL A 326 -1.73 13.08 17.13
C VAL A 326 -2.36 13.14 15.74
N SER A 327 -1.91 14.08 14.90
CA SER A 327 -2.44 14.28 13.54
C SER A 327 -1.59 13.63 12.46
N ALA A 328 -0.33 13.29 12.74
CA ALA A 328 0.49 12.46 11.85
C ALA A 328 1.53 11.67 12.64
N TYR A 329 1.86 10.47 12.17
CA TYR A 329 2.86 9.61 12.79
C TYR A 329 3.56 8.69 11.79
N ARG A 330 4.72 8.16 12.21
CA ARG A 330 5.45 7.08 11.55
C ARG A 330 5.32 5.80 12.38
N VAL A 331 5.43 4.67 11.71
CA VAL A 331 5.41 3.36 12.36
C VAL A 331 6.79 2.72 12.18
N LEU A 332 7.38 2.29 13.28
CA LEU A 332 8.61 1.53 13.32
C LEU A 332 8.31 0.13 13.83
N TYR A 333 9.02 -0.87 13.33
CA TYR A 333 8.84 -2.25 13.76
C TYR A 333 10.18 -2.95 13.92
N SER A 334 10.19 -3.98 14.76
CA SER A 334 11.38 -4.76 15.10
C SER A 334 11.01 -6.17 15.56
N ASN A 335 11.93 -7.12 15.36
CA ASN A 335 11.82 -8.49 15.89
C ASN A 335 12.57 -8.68 17.22
N ASN A 336 13.59 -7.86 17.50
CA ASN A 336 14.44 -7.97 18.68
C ASN A 336 14.35 -6.77 19.64
N GLY A 337 13.66 -5.69 19.24
CA GLY A 337 13.54 -4.46 20.02
C GLY A 337 14.78 -3.56 19.98
N GLN A 338 15.84 -3.96 19.28
CA GLN A 338 17.11 -3.22 19.17
C GLN A 338 17.29 -2.61 17.78
N GLN A 339 17.09 -3.41 16.74
CA GLN A 339 17.17 -2.96 15.35
C GLN A 339 15.78 -2.61 14.84
N TRP A 340 15.60 -1.36 14.41
CA TRP A 340 14.31 -0.83 14.02
C TRP A 340 14.26 -0.52 12.54
N SER A 341 13.18 -0.95 11.89
CA SER A 341 12.86 -0.59 10.51
C SER A 341 11.70 0.39 10.51
N ILE A 342 11.79 1.43 9.68
CA ILE A 342 10.68 2.37 9.45
C ILE A 342 9.78 1.78 8.35
N TYR A 343 8.47 1.86 8.55
CA TYR A 343 7.50 1.37 7.58
C TYR A 343 7.55 2.16 6.27
N ARG A 344 7.53 1.43 5.15
CA ARG A 344 7.52 1.96 3.78
C ARG A 344 6.43 1.28 2.98
N GLU A 345 5.86 2.03 2.05
CA GLU A 345 4.90 1.50 1.09
C GLU A 345 5.62 0.72 -0.01
N ALA A 346 4.94 -0.24 -0.63
CA ALA A 346 5.51 -1.01 -1.73
C ALA A 346 5.99 -0.08 -2.85
N ASN A 347 7.19 -0.35 -3.37
CA ASN A 347 7.83 0.43 -4.44
C ASN A 347 8.18 1.89 -4.09
N SER A 348 8.10 2.30 -2.82
CA SER A 348 8.53 3.61 -2.36
C SER A 348 9.88 3.54 -1.63
N SER A 349 10.78 4.47 -1.96
CA SER A 349 12.04 4.68 -1.23
C SER A 349 11.87 5.60 -0.02
N GLN A 350 10.72 6.27 0.12
CA GLN A 350 10.45 7.21 1.19
C GLN A 350 9.74 6.54 2.37
N ASP A 351 10.09 6.99 3.57
CA ASP A 351 9.43 6.58 4.81
C ASP A 351 7.98 7.07 4.82
N LYS A 352 7.04 6.16 5.10
CA LYS A 352 5.62 6.49 5.08
C LYS A 352 5.25 7.29 6.34
N VAL A 353 4.60 8.42 6.12
CA VAL A 353 3.90 9.17 7.17
C VAL A 353 2.42 8.88 7.05
N PHE A 354 1.82 8.43 8.14
CA PHE A 354 0.38 8.17 8.23
C PHE A 354 -0.34 9.42 8.71
N GLN A 355 -1.48 9.72 8.09
CA GLN A 355 -2.43 10.67 8.65
C GLN A 355 -3.05 10.06 9.90
N GLY A 356 -2.93 10.77 11.02
CA GLY A 356 -3.57 10.42 12.28
C GLY A 356 -4.93 11.07 12.42
N ASN A 357 -5.24 11.49 13.63
CA ASN A 357 -6.55 12.01 13.99
C ASN A 357 -6.73 13.48 13.56
N ILE A 358 -7.95 13.81 13.14
CA ILE A 358 -8.36 15.19 12.82
C ILE A 358 -9.05 15.89 14.01
N ASN A 359 -9.38 15.13 15.04
CA ASN A 359 -9.96 15.62 16.30
C ASN A 359 -9.65 14.64 17.44
N TYR A 360 -10.04 14.97 18.67
CA TYR A 360 -9.67 14.22 19.87
C TYR A 360 -10.54 12.99 20.18
N LEU A 361 -11.65 12.80 19.47
CA LEU A 361 -12.68 11.80 19.80
C LEU A 361 -12.80 10.69 18.76
N HIS A 362 -12.85 11.05 17.48
CA HIS A 362 -13.11 10.13 16.39
C HIS A 362 -11.89 9.27 16.08
N GLU A 363 -12.14 7.96 15.98
CA GLU A 363 -11.13 6.97 15.63
C GLU A 363 -10.69 7.13 14.16
N VAL A 364 -9.40 6.92 13.92
CA VAL A 364 -8.82 6.87 12.57
C VAL A 364 -8.13 5.54 12.39
N ARG A 365 -8.41 4.89 11.26
CA ARG A 365 -7.81 3.60 10.91
C ARG A 365 -6.81 3.76 9.77
N ASN A 366 -5.64 3.13 9.91
CA ASN A 366 -4.68 2.99 8.82
C ASN A 366 -4.27 1.53 8.68
N ASN A 367 -4.22 1.04 7.45
CA ASN A 367 -3.79 -0.30 7.12
C ASN A 367 -2.33 -0.28 6.62
N PHE A 368 -1.64 -1.40 6.84
CA PHE A 368 -0.29 -1.63 6.36
C PHE A 368 -0.34 -2.51 5.11
N ILE A 369 0.02 -1.92 3.98
CA ILE A 369 0.11 -2.56 2.66
C ILE A 369 1.53 -2.26 2.12
N PRO A 370 2.49 -3.20 2.24
CA PRO A 370 2.32 -4.59 2.72
C PRO A 370 2.14 -4.69 4.25
N PRO A 371 1.59 -5.80 4.76
CA PRO A 371 1.46 -6.01 6.21
C PRO A 371 2.82 -6.14 6.88
N ILE A 372 2.92 -5.67 8.12
CA ILE A 372 4.13 -5.75 8.93
C ILE A 372 4.22 -7.12 9.57
N GLU A 373 5.35 -7.79 9.43
CA GLU A 373 5.70 -8.98 10.19
C GLU A 373 6.71 -8.59 11.26
N GLY A 374 6.27 -8.65 12.52
CA GLY A 374 7.02 -8.04 13.62
C GLY A 374 6.53 -8.46 14.99
N ARG A 375 7.42 -8.38 15.99
CA ARG A 375 7.07 -8.55 17.41
C ARG A 375 6.85 -7.21 18.10
N PHE A 376 7.73 -6.25 17.87
CA PHE A 376 7.68 -4.93 18.48
C PHE A 376 7.20 -3.90 17.47
N VAL A 377 6.29 -3.03 17.92
CA VAL A 377 5.76 -1.92 17.12
C VAL A 377 5.95 -0.64 17.90
N ARG A 378 6.47 0.40 17.25
CA ARG A 378 6.63 1.75 17.79
C ARG A 378 5.85 2.74 16.94
N ILE A 379 5.05 3.56 17.62
CA ILE A 379 4.32 4.66 17.02
C ILE A 379 5.12 5.91 17.37
N ASN A 380 5.59 6.62 16.34
CA ASN A 380 6.40 7.83 16.46
C ASN A 380 5.61 9.02 15.94
N PRO A 381 5.05 9.87 16.82
CA PRO A 381 4.28 11.06 16.43
C PRO A 381 5.15 12.09 15.72
N THR A 382 4.67 12.64 14.61
CA THR A 382 5.37 13.68 13.82
C THR A 382 4.66 15.02 13.86
N LEU A 383 3.33 15.03 13.95
CA LEU A 383 2.48 16.22 14.12
C LEU A 383 1.38 15.93 15.13
N TRP A 384 0.99 16.95 15.90
CA TRP A 384 -0.02 16.84 16.96
C TRP A 384 -0.72 18.18 17.20
N HIS A 385 -1.86 18.11 17.88
CA HIS A 385 -2.60 19.28 18.35
C HIS A 385 -2.45 19.41 19.86
N GLN A 386 -1.90 20.55 20.30
CA GLN A 386 -1.58 20.91 21.70
C GLN A 386 -0.53 19.99 22.37
N ARG A 387 -0.78 18.68 22.49
CA ARG A 387 0.14 17.68 23.08
C ARG A 387 0.04 16.35 22.35
N ILE A 388 1.13 15.59 22.39
CA ILE A 388 1.16 14.21 21.93
C ILE A 388 0.36 13.36 22.92
N ALA A 389 -0.85 12.97 22.53
CA ALA A 389 -1.68 12.04 23.28
C ALA A 389 -2.31 11.03 22.34
N LEU A 390 -2.33 9.76 22.73
CA LEU A 390 -2.74 8.67 21.84
C LEU A 390 -3.34 7.48 22.59
N LYS A 391 -4.45 7.00 22.07
CA LYS A 391 -4.99 5.65 22.30
C LYS A 391 -4.92 4.88 20.99
N LEU A 392 -4.65 3.58 21.05
CA LEU A 392 -4.55 2.75 19.86
C LEU A 392 -5.01 1.31 20.07
N GLU A 393 -5.31 0.65 18.97
CA GLU A 393 -5.44 -0.79 18.84
C GLU A 393 -4.67 -1.24 17.60
N LEU A 394 -3.96 -2.36 17.71
CA LEU A 394 -3.27 -2.97 16.58
C LEU A 394 -4.16 -4.07 16.01
N VAL A 395 -4.21 -4.16 14.69
CA VAL A 395 -5.04 -5.13 13.97
C VAL A 395 -4.13 -6.10 13.23
N GLY A 396 -4.46 -7.38 13.25
CA GLY A 396 -3.65 -8.41 12.63
C GLY A 396 -4.09 -9.84 12.95
N CYS A 397 -3.17 -10.78 12.81
CA CYS A 397 -3.36 -12.19 13.10
C CYS A 397 -2.04 -12.87 13.48
N GLN A 398 -2.13 -14.13 13.91
CA GLN A 398 -0.95 -14.96 14.11
C GLN A 398 -0.37 -15.38 12.76
N ILE A 399 0.95 -15.45 12.67
CA ILE A 399 1.64 -16.04 11.51
C ILE A 399 1.45 -17.55 11.61
N THR A 400 0.57 -18.11 10.80
CA THR A 400 0.48 -19.56 10.64
C THR A 400 1.54 -19.97 9.62
N ASN A 401 2.54 -20.75 10.05
CA ASN A 401 3.44 -21.45 9.13
C ASN A 401 2.64 -22.56 8.42
N THR A 402 1.77 -22.21 7.48
CA THR A 402 1.16 -23.19 6.57
C THR A 402 2.10 -23.46 5.40
N GLY A 403 3.28 -23.97 5.75
CA GLY A 403 4.19 -24.64 4.85
C GLY A 403 4.60 -25.95 5.52
N TRP A 404 3.97 -27.04 5.10
CA TRP A 404 4.31 -28.46 5.35
C TRP A 404 3.34 -29.31 6.18
N PHE A 405 2.06 -29.35 5.79
CA PHE A 405 1.24 -30.57 5.95
C PHE A 405 0.37 -30.78 4.71
N LYS A 406 0.99 -31.18 3.60
CA LYS A 406 0.25 -31.83 2.51
C LYS A 406 -0.07 -33.27 2.95
N ASN A 407 -1.35 -33.59 2.99
CA ASN A 407 -1.98 -34.92 2.90
C ASN A 407 -1.50 -36.02 3.86
N LYS A 408 -2.13 -36.13 5.04
CA LYS A 408 -2.52 -37.45 5.56
C LYS A 408 -4.01 -37.64 5.32
N LYS A 409 -4.32 -38.31 4.21
CA LYS A 409 -5.66 -38.86 3.96
C LYS A 409 -5.95 -39.87 5.06
N GLN A 410 -6.83 -39.53 6.00
CA GLN A 410 -7.38 -40.49 6.96
C GLN A 410 -8.13 -41.56 6.18
N ARG A 411 -7.52 -42.74 6.08
CA ARG A 411 -8.20 -43.95 5.63
C ARG A 411 -9.06 -44.40 6.82
N THR A 412 -10.35 -44.10 6.77
CA THR A 412 -11.32 -44.62 7.72
C THR A 412 -11.43 -46.13 7.52
N ASP A 413 -11.10 -46.83 8.59
CA ASP A 413 -11.15 -48.29 8.70
C ASP A 413 -12.60 -48.66 9.07
N VAL A 414 -13.35 -49.21 8.10
CA VAL A 414 -14.67 -49.83 8.35
C VAL A 414 -14.44 -51.33 8.45
N ARG A 415 -14.64 -51.88 9.65
CA ARG A 415 -14.61 -53.32 9.90
C ARG A 415 -15.78 -54.02 9.20
N SER A 416 -15.40 -55.11 8.54
CA SER A 416 -16.11 -56.23 7.89
C SER A 416 -17.28 -56.86 8.66
N PRO A 417 -18.07 -57.75 8.02
CA PRO A 417 -17.78 -59.18 8.24
C PRO A 417 -17.97 -60.16 7.04
N SER A 418 -17.15 -61.22 7.10
CA SER A 418 -17.35 -62.64 6.71
C SER A 418 -17.66 -63.05 5.27
N LEU A 419 -16.81 -63.93 4.69
CA LEU A 419 -17.13 -65.37 4.46
C LEU A 419 -15.93 -66.16 3.89
N GLY A 420 -15.56 -67.26 4.57
CA GLY A 420 -15.24 -68.58 3.97
C GLY A 420 -13.86 -68.86 3.33
N PRO A 421 -13.42 -70.15 3.29
CA PRO A 421 -12.00 -70.49 3.50
C PRO A 421 -11.28 -71.27 2.37
N HIS A 422 -9.96 -71.24 2.47
CA HIS A 422 -8.99 -72.34 2.21
C HIS A 422 -8.53 -72.71 0.78
N ARG A 423 -7.20 -72.95 0.72
CA ARG A 423 -6.35 -73.67 -0.28
C ARG A 423 -5.71 -72.77 -1.37
N TYR A 424 -4.44 -72.87 -1.79
CA TYR A 424 -3.42 -73.93 -1.83
C TYR A 424 -1.99 -73.28 -1.90
N VAL A 425 -1.06 -73.78 -1.07
CA VAL A 425 0.33 -74.21 -1.38
C VAL A 425 1.35 -73.27 -2.07
N MET A 426 2.32 -72.80 -1.26
CA MET A 426 3.77 -73.13 -1.24
C MET A 426 4.71 -72.82 -2.44
N ARG A 427 5.94 -72.42 -2.06
CA ARG A 427 7.27 -72.46 -2.75
C ARG A 427 7.65 -71.25 -3.63
N LEU A 428 8.87 -70.70 -3.63
CA LEU A 428 10.16 -71.06 -3.02
C LEU A 428 11.15 -69.86 -3.11
N ILE A 429 12.07 -69.83 -2.14
CA ILE A 429 13.49 -69.40 -2.21
C ILE A 429 13.85 -67.91 -2.09
N ARG A 430 14.89 -67.74 -1.28
CA ARG A 430 15.49 -66.60 -0.59
C ARG A 430 17.01 -66.75 -0.84
N LEU A 431 17.76 -65.65 -0.64
CA LEU A 431 19.21 -65.56 -0.29
C LEU A 431 20.21 -65.33 -1.45
N TYR A 432 21.41 -64.74 -1.29
CA TYR A 432 22.29 -64.30 -0.17
C TYR A 432 23.13 -63.10 -0.76
N VAL A 433 23.24 -61.91 -0.15
CA VAL A 433 24.32 -61.37 0.72
C VAL A 433 25.57 -60.74 0.03
N HIS A 434 25.97 -59.62 0.62
CA HIS A 434 27.12 -58.74 0.37
C HIS A 434 28.54 -59.37 0.55
N LEU A 435 29.54 -58.60 0.06
CA LEU A 435 30.79 -58.15 0.76
C LEU A 435 32.13 -58.71 0.21
N TRP A 436 33.00 -57.85 -0.36
CA TRP A 436 34.38 -57.53 0.12
C TRP A 436 35.21 -56.69 -0.88
N ILE A 437 36.02 -55.79 -0.32
CA ILE A 437 37.08 -54.98 -0.96
C ILE A 437 38.43 -55.66 -0.65
N SER A 438 39.39 -55.73 -1.59
CA SER A 438 40.83 -55.37 -1.40
C SER A 438 41.84 -55.99 -2.41
N HIS A 439 42.69 -55.10 -2.93
CA HIS A 439 44.16 -55.20 -3.14
C HIS A 439 44.82 -55.75 -4.43
N CYS A 440 45.71 -54.87 -4.96
CA CYS A 440 47.00 -55.06 -5.69
C CYS A 440 47.00 -55.96 -6.95
N GLY A 441 47.62 -55.62 -8.08
CA GLY A 441 48.51 -54.53 -8.50
C GLY A 441 49.24 -55.04 -9.77
N SER A 442 49.60 -54.16 -10.71
CA SER A 442 50.85 -54.21 -11.51
C SER A 442 50.81 -53.40 -12.82
N LEU A 443 51.92 -52.68 -13.05
CA LEU A 443 52.58 -52.34 -14.31
C LEU A 443 52.01 -51.22 -15.22
N ASP A 444 52.44 -49.99 -14.91
CA ASP A 444 53.40 -49.13 -15.65
C ASP A 444 53.34 -48.89 -17.18
N LEU A 445 53.65 -47.62 -17.50
CA LEU A 445 54.24 -47.03 -18.72
C LEU A 445 53.42 -46.86 -20.03
N SER A 446 52.82 -45.67 -20.18
CA SER A 446 53.13 -44.77 -21.33
C SER A 446 52.70 -43.31 -21.08
N LEU A 447 53.70 -42.42 -21.15
CA LEU A 447 53.69 -40.94 -21.10
C LEU A 447 52.73 -40.29 -22.12
N CYS A 448 52.02 -39.19 -21.80
CA CYS A 448 52.42 -37.79 -21.52
C CYS A 448 52.76 -36.97 -22.78
N PHE A 449 51.94 -35.95 -23.08
CA PHE A 449 52.16 -34.66 -23.80
C PHE A 449 50.75 -34.09 -24.11
N CYS A 450 50.34 -32.83 -23.99
CA CYS A 450 50.92 -31.54 -23.68
C CYS A 450 49.69 -30.64 -23.31
N CYS A 451 49.71 -29.78 -22.28
CA CYS A 451 49.84 -28.34 -22.50
C CYS A 451 50.17 -27.62 -21.17
N ARG A 452 51.28 -26.88 -21.18
CA ARG A 452 51.74 -25.90 -20.19
C ARG A 452 50.71 -24.74 -20.07
N LEU A 453 50.41 -24.10 -18.93
CA LEU A 453 51.23 -23.39 -17.92
C LEU A 453 51.92 -22.15 -18.55
N VAL A 454 51.60 -20.91 -18.12
CA VAL A 454 52.42 -20.02 -17.23
C VAL A 454 52.07 -18.56 -17.64
N GLU A 455 52.04 -17.47 -16.86
CA GLU A 455 52.12 -17.08 -15.44
C GLU A 455 52.00 -15.54 -15.41
N LYS A 456 51.58 -14.96 -14.27
CA LYS A 456 52.39 -14.10 -13.35
C LYS A 456 51.44 -13.28 -12.45
N HIS A 457 51.34 -13.61 -11.15
CA HIS A 457 52.19 -13.18 -10.00
C HIS A 457 51.95 -11.70 -9.61
N GLU A 458 51.82 -11.26 -8.35
CA GLU A 458 51.68 -11.85 -7.01
C GLU A 458 51.38 -10.68 -6.01
N ALA A 459 50.82 -10.99 -4.82
CA ALA A 459 51.05 -10.45 -3.45
C ALA A 459 51.64 -9.02 -3.21
N ALA A 460 51.41 -8.27 -2.13
CA ALA A 460 50.61 -8.37 -0.90
C ALA A 460 50.65 -7.02 -0.14
N VAL A 461 49.70 -6.89 0.80
CA VAL A 461 49.50 -6.01 1.98
C VAL A 461 50.74 -5.35 2.63
N ALA A 462 50.65 -4.06 3.02
CA ALA A 462 50.72 -3.57 4.42
C ALA A 462 50.73 -2.01 4.54
N LEU A 463 50.20 -1.55 5.69
CA LEU A 463 50.13 -0.21 6.31
C LEU A 463 51.52 0.50 6.35
N GLN A 464 51.74 1.80 6.57
CA GLN A 464 51.12 2.79 7.48
C GLN A 464 51.74 4.21 7.29
N ASP A 465 51.03 5.26 7.73
CA ASP A 465 51.45 6.59 8.25
C ASP A 465 52.38 7.57 7.49
N GLY A 466 51.82 8.77 7.25
CA GLY A 466 52.35 9.99 7.90
C GLY A 466 53.05 11.04 7.03
N GLY A 467 52.47 12.25 6.98
CA GLY A 467 53.25 13.50 7.08
C GLY A 467 53.31 14.42 5.85
N ASP A 468 52.60 15.56 6.00
CA ASP A 468 52.93 16.92 5.56
C ASP A 468 53.12 17.31 4.09
N GLY A 469 52.55 18.48 3.77
CA GLY A 469 53.15 19.39 2.79
C GLY A 469 52.23 20.01 1.74
N GLY A 470 51.39 20.96 2.17
CA GLY A 470 51.12 22.27 1.56
C GLY A 470 51.21 22.55 0.04
N PHE A 471 50.28 23.44 -0.34
CA PHE A 471 50.35 24.47 -1.39
C PHE A 471 49.71 24.25 -2.78
N ARG A 472 48.59 24.99 -2.93
CA ARG A 472 48.23 25.95 -4.00
C ARG A 472 47.90 25.47 -5.42
N SER A 473 46.68 25.88 -5.84
CA SER A 473 46.26 26.53 -7.11
C SER A 473 46.89 26.03 -8.43
N VAL A 474 46.12 25.78 -9.49
CA VAL A 474 45.62 26.81 -10.40
C VAL A 474 44.59 26.20 -11.38
N GLN A 475 43.63 27.04 -11.78
CA GLN A 475 42.64 26.93 -12.84
C GLN A 475 43.18 26.58 -14.24
N GLN A 476 42.23 26.25 -15.12
CA GLN A 476 42.25 26.37 -16.59
C GLN A 476 43.04 25.29 -17.37
N GLN A 477 42.32 24.45 -18.11
CA GLN A 477 41.74 24.81 -19.41
C GLN A 477 40.46 24.02 -19.69
#